data_AF-A0A2V6FX24-F1
#
_entry.id   AF-A0A2V6FX24-F1
#
_cell.length_a   1.000
_cell.length_b   1.000
_cell.length_c   1.000
_cell.angle_alpha   90.00
_cell.angle_beta   90.00
_cell.angle_gamma   90.00
#
_symmetry.space_group_name_H-M   'P 1'
#
loop_
_entity.id
_entity.type
_entity.pdbx_description
1 polymer ?
#
loop_
_entity_poly.entity_id
_entity_poly.type
_entity_poly.pdbx_seq_one_letter_code
_entity_poly.pdbx_strand_id
1 'polypeptide(L)'
;MKLFRKSRAAAQPAQMIDVSPLPGTVAPIQAPRAICLSAEQKCLLEKPVDPRVDRIMQEIYADRAAAEAALKARRIIAFPSGDSGERHVIQGADGLWRIVPGPAPTTLSEFFDSR
;
A
#
# COMPACT_ATOMS: atom_id res chain seq x y z
N MET A 1 -59.71 -8.85 7.75
CA MET A 1 -58.36 -9.32 8.11
C MET A 1 -57.84 -10.21 6.98
N LYS A 2 -57.03 -9.66 6.06
CA LYS A 2 -56.37 -10.43 5.00
C LYS A 2 -54.87 -10.29 5.17
N LEU A 3 -54.25 -11.42 5.42
CA LEU A 3 -52.84 -11.65 5.72
C LEU A 3 -52.02 -11.53 4.44
N PHE A 4 -51.30 -10.43 4.26
CA PHE A 4 -50.33 -10.31 3.18
C PHE A 4 -48.97 -10.83 3.64
N ARG A 5 -48.71 -12.11 3.37
CA ARG A 5 -47.34 -12.64 3.27
C ARG A 5 -46.78 -12.18 1.93
N LYS A 6 -45.86 -11.21 1.94
CA LYS A 6 -45.02 -10.92 0.76
C LYS A 6 -43.66 -11.58 0.99
N SER A 7 -43.44 -12.64 0.22
CA SER A 7 -42.25 -13.48 0.22
C SER A 7 -41.02 -12.69 -0.25
N ARG A 8 -39.91 -12.91 0.46
CA ARG A 8 -38.56 -12.48 0.10
C ARG A 8 -38.11 -13.36 -1.08
N ALA A 9 -38.12 -12.81 -2.29
CA ALA A 9 -37.55 -13.50 -3.44
C ALA A 9 -36.01 -13.46 -3.32
N ALA A 10 -35.42 -14.64 -3.15
CA ALA A 10 -33.99 -14.85 -3.19
C ALA A 10 -33.46 -14.54 -4.60
N ALA A 11 -32.40 -13.73 -4.67
CA ALA A 11 -31.67 -13.50 -5.92
C ALA A 11 -31.04 -14.83 -6.37
N GLN A 12 -31.48 -15.34 -7.52
CA GLN A 12 -30.82 -16.45 -8.21
C GLN A 12 -29.48 -15.95 -8.78
N PRO A 13 -28.39 -16.74 -8.70
CA PRO A 13 -27.14 -16.39 -9.37
C PRO A 13 -27.32 -16.46 -10.89
N ALA A 14 -26.79 -15.45 -11.58
CA ALA A 14 -26.80 -15.33 -13.03
C ALA A 14 -26.13 -16.55 -13.69
N GLN A 15 -26.81 -17.11 -14.68
CA GLN A 15 -26.32 -18.21 -15.49
C GLN A 15 -25.06 -17.74 -16.25
N MET A 16 -23.96 -18.50 -16.10
CA MET A 16 -22.75 -18.30 -16.89
C MET A 16 -23.08 -18.54 -18.37
N ILE A 17 -22.89 -17.51 -19.18
CA ILE A 17 -22.99 -17.61 -20.63
C ILE A 17 -21.75 -18.39 -21.08
N ASP A 18 -21.96 -19.62 -21.55
CA ASP A 18 -20.95 -20.42 -22.23
C ASP A 18 -20.69 -19.79 -23.61
N VAL A 19 -19.65 -18.96 -23.70
CA VAL A 19 -19.21 -18.37 -24.96
C VAL A 19 -18.22 -19.33 -25.60
N SER A 20 -18.75 -20.24 -26.42
CA SER A 20 -17.95 -21.08 -27.32
C SER A 20 -17.11 -20.18 -28.24
N PRO A 21 -15.77 -20.29 -28.28
CA PRO A 21 -14.94 -19.35 -29.05
C PRO A 21 -14.92 -19.76 -30.52
N LEU A 22 -15.56 -18.94 -31.36
CA LEU A 22 -15.32 -18.95 -32.81
C LEU A 22 -13.86 -18.52 -33.08
N PRO A 23 -13.14 -19.19 -34.01
CA PRO A 23 -11.78 -18.79 -34.39
C PRO A 23 -11.87 -17.56 -35.29
N GLY A 24 -11.98 -16.38 -34.66
CA GLY A 24 -11.99 -15.08 -35.33
C GLY A 24 -10.77 -14.27 -34.88
N THR A 25 -9.89 -14.01 -35.85
CA THR A 25 -8.71 -13.12 -35.83
C THR A 25 -8.62 -12.16 -34.64
N VAL A 26 -7.60 -12.32 -33.80
CA VAL A 26 -7.22 -11.35 -32.75
C VAL A 26 -6.82 -10.05 -33.44
N ALA A 27 -7.72 -9.07 -33.46
CA ALA A 27 -7.37 -7.72 -33.86
C ALA A 27 -6.29 -7.17 -32.91
N PRO A 28 -5.28 -6.46 -33.41
CA PRO A 28 -4.23 -5.89 -32.56
C PRO A 28 -4.86 -4.97 -31.52
N ILE A 29 -4.58 -5.22 -30.24
CA ILE A 29 -4.98 -4.37 -29.12
C ILE A 29 -4.29 -3.01 -29.35
N GLN A 30 -5.05 -2.01 -29.79
CA GLN A 30 -4.54 -0.66 -29.97
C GLN A 30 -4.14 -0.10 -28.60
N ALA A 31 -2.98 0.55 -28.54
CA ALA A 31 -2.56 1.28 -27.36
C ALA A 31 -3.64 2.31 -26.97
N PRO A 32 -3.92 2.51 -25.66
CA PRO A 32 -4.89 3.50 -25.22
C PRO A 32 -4.50 4.88 -25.77
N ARG A 33 -5.40 5.47 -26.55
CA ARG A 33 -5.18 6.79 -27.16
C ARG A 33 -5.22 7.85 -26.07
N ALA A 34 -4.27 8.77 -26.09
CA ALA A 34 -4.27 9.91 -25.19
C ALA A 34 -5.51 10.79 -25.46
N ILE A 35 -6.31 11.03 -24.42
CA ILE A 35 -7.47 11.94 -24.49
C ILE A 35 -6.94 13.36 -24.27
N CYS A 36 -6.87 14.14 -25.34
CA CYS A 36 -6.49 15.55 -25.25
C CYS A 36 -7.70 16.37 -24.79
N LEU A 37 -7.65 16.89 -23.56
CA LEU A 37 -8.67 17.79 -23.02
C LEU A 37 -8.34 19.25 -23.35
N SER A 38 -9.34 20.02 -23.75
CA SER A 38 -9.22 21.47 -23.93
C SER A 38 -8.98 22.18 -22.59
N ALA A 39 -8.54 23.45 -22.63
CA ALA A 39 -8.34 24.24 -21.41
C ALA A 39 -9.65 24.39 -20.59
N GLU A 40 -10.77 24.58 -21.27
CA GLU A 40 -12.11 24.68 -20.65
C GLU A 40 -12.52 23.36 -19.98
N GLN A 41 -12.29 22.22 -20.67
CA GLN A 41 -12.60 20.90 -20.13
C GLN A 41 -11.75 20.58 -18.90
N LYS A 42 -10.48 20.99 -18.90
CA LYS A 42 -9.61 20.86 -17.72
C LYS A 42 -10.13 21.71 -16.56
N CYS A 43 -10.51 22.96 -16.82
CA CYS A 43 -11.06 23.86 -15.80
C CYS A 43 -12.32 23.29 -15.12
N LEU A 44 -13.18 22.59 -15.86
CA LEU A 44 -14.38 21.93 -15.30
C LEU A 44 -14.05 20.77 -14.36
N LEU A 45 -12.87 20.17 -14.50
CA LEU A 45 -12.42 19.03 -13.69
C LEU A 45 -11.58 19.45 -12.48
N GLU A 46 -11.18 20.71 -12.37
CA GLU A 46 -10.37 21.21 -11.25
C GLU A 46 -11.14 21.26 -9.93
N LYS A 47 -12.47 21.44 -9.99
CA LYS A 47 -13.34 21.48 -8.82
C LYS A 47 -14.42 20.42 -8.94
N PRO A 48 -14.76 19.71 -7.85
CA PRO A 48 -15.86 18.78 -7.91
C PRO A 48 -17.15 19.54 -8.19
N VAL A 49 -17.96 19.00 -9.10
CA VAL A 49 -19.24 19.59 -9.48
C VAL A 49 -20.24 19.51 -8.32
N ASP A 50 -20.13 18.49 -7.47
CA ASP A 50 -20.98 18.31 -6.30
C ASP A 50 -20.36 18.98 -5.05
N PRO A 51 -21.04 19.99 -4.46
CA PRO A 51 -20.54 20.69 -3.28
C PRO A 51 -20.40 19.80 -2.03
N ARG A 52 -21.02 18.61 -2.01
CA ARG A 52 -20.82 17.63 -0.93
C ARG A 52 -19.43 17.00 -0.98
N VAL A 53 -18.90 16.79 -2.19
CA VAL A 53 -17.55 16.24 -2.37
C VAL A 53 -16.51 17.24 -1.85
N ASP A 54 -16.71 18.54 -2.10
CA ASP A 54 -15.87 19.59 -1.51
C ASP A 54 -15.86 19.52 0.02
N ARG A 55 -17.03 19.38 0.65
CA ARG A 55 -17.14 19.27 2.13
C ARG A 55 -16.41 18.03 2.67
N ILE A 56 -16.60 16.87 2.04
CA ILE A 56 -15.93 15.62 2.44
C ILE A 56 -14.42 15.77 2.30
N MET A 57 -13.94 16.35 1.20
CA MET A 57 -12.50 16.59 1.01
C MET A 57 -11.95 17.54 2.07
N GLN A 58 -12.65 18.63 2.38
CA GLN A 58 -12.26 19.56 3.44
C GLN A 58 -12.15 18.88 4.80
N GLU A 59 -13.12 18.02 5.16
CA GLU A 59 -13.12 17.26 6.42
C GLU A 59 -11.91 16.30 6.49
N ILE A 60 -11.68 15.52 5.43
CA ILE A 60 -10.51 14.62 5.32
C ILE A 60 -9.19 15.40 5.47
N TYR A 61 -9.07 16.55 4.81
CA TYR A 61 -7.85 17.36 4.89
C TYR A 61 -7.67 18.02 6.26
N ALA A 62 -8.75 18.43 6.92
CA ALA A 62 -8.70 18.97 8.28
C ALA A 62 -8.20 17.91 9.28
N ASP A 63 -8.71 16.69 9.18
CA ASP A 63 -8.29 15.57 10.04
C ASP A 63 -6.80 15.23 9.82
N ARG A 64 -6.36 15.21 8.56
CA ARG A 64 -4.95 15.01 8.22
C ARG A 64 -4.06 16.11 8.80
N ALA A 65 -4.47 17.38 8.67
CA ALA A 65 -3.71 18.51 9.18
C ALA A 65 -3.60 18.47 10.72
N ALA A 66 -4.69 18.11 11.41
CA ALA A 66 -4.70 17.92 12.85
C ALA A 66 -3.77 16.78 13.29
N ALA A 67 -3.79 15.64 12.58
CA ALA A 67 -2.89 14.52 12.86
C ALA A 67 -1.41 14.88 12.63
N GLU A 68 -1.09 15.59 11.54
CA GLU A 68 0.28 16.03 11.26
C GLU A 68 0.76 17.07 12.27
N ALA A 69 -0.08 18.02 12.66
CA ALA A 69 0.22 18.98 13.73
C ALA A 69 0.47 18.27 15.06
N ALA A 70 -0.34 17.26 15.41
CA ALA A 70 -0.15 16.45 16.60
C ALA A 70 1.16 15.64 16.56
N LEU A 71 1.57 15.13 15.39
CA LEU A 71 2.85 14.44 15.22
C LEU A 71 4.05 15.40 15.33
N LYS A 72 3.97 16.58 14.70
CA LYS A 72 5.03 17.61 14.79
C LYS A 72 5.19 18.18 16.21
N ALA A 73 4.09 18.31 16.94
CA ALA A 73 4.12 18.75 18.34
C ALA A 73 4.78 17.71 19.27
N ARG A 74 4.80 16.44 18.87
CA ARG A 74 5.50 15.38 19.62
C ARG A 74 6.99 15.43 19.26
N ARG A 75 7.84 15.42 20.28
CA ARG A 75 9.28 15.20 20.10
C ARG A 75 9.53 13.70 19.83
N ILE A 76 9.22 13.26 18.62
CA ILE A 76 9.48 11.89 18.16
C ILE A 76 10.99 11.76 17.98
N ILE A 77 11.64 11.02 18.87
CA ILE A 77 13.05 10.67 18.74
C ILE A 77 13.14 9.63 17.64
N ALA A 78 13.81 9.97 16.53
CA ALA A 78 14.06 9.02 15.46
C ALA A 78 14.84 7.83 16.02
N PHE A 79 14.47 6.63 15.60
CA PHE A 79 15.26 5.45 15.94
C PHE A 79 16.67 5.64 15.36
N PRO A 80 17.74 5.40 16.14
CA PRO A 80 19.09 5.58 15.66
C PRO A 80 19.33 4.68 14.45
N SER A 81 19.45 5.28 13.27
CA SER A 81 19.76 4.59 12.00
C SER A 81 21.27 4.38 11.80
N GLY A 82 22.06 4.64 12.85
CA GLY A 82 23.52 4.65 12.80
C GLY A 82 24.19 3.29 12.90
N ASP A 83 23.42 2.20 12.87
CA ASP A 83 23.98 0.85 12.95
C ASP A 83 24.06 0.13 11.60
N SER A 84 24.52 0.87 10.59
CA SER A 84 24.70 0.37 9.22
C SER A 84 26.03 -0.38 9.02
N GLY A 85 26.73 -0.74 10.10
CA GLY A 85 27.92 -1.59 10.01
C GLY A 85 27.49 -3.04 9.86
N GLU A 86 28.16 -3.79 8.97
CA GLU A 86 28.08 -5.26 9.03
C GLU A 86 28.46 -5.68 10.46
N ARG A 87 27.56 -6.42 11.10
CA ARG A 87 27.75 -6.96 12.45
C ARG A 87 27.54 -8.44 12.39
N HIS A 88 28.38 -9.18 13.09
CA HIS A 88 28.23 -10.62 13.23
C HIS A 88 28.26 -11.01 14.71
N VAL A 89 27.74 -12.19 14.98
CA VAL A 89 27.59 -12.72 16.34
C VAL A 89 28.68 -13.74 16.58
N ILE A 90 29.45 -13.58 17.65
CA ILE A 90 30.47 -14.56 18.09
C ILE A 90 30.18 -15.03 19.51
N GLN A 91 30.59 -16.25 19.82
CA GLN A 91 30.52 -16.80 21.18
C GLN A 91 31.84 -16.52 21.90
N GLY A 92 31.76 -15.83 23.03
CA GLY A 92 32.90 -15.58 23.91
C GLY A 92 33.38 -16.85 24.60
N ALA A 93 34.60 -16.80 25.14
CA ALA A 93 35.19 -17.91 25.90
C ALA A 93 34.42 -18.26 27.18
N ASP A 94 33.61 -17.33 27.68
CA ASP A 94 32.66 -17.48 28.78
C ASP A 94 31.32 -18.11 28.37
N GLY A 95 31.15 -18.43 27.08
CA GLY A 95 29.93 -18.98 26.52
C GLY A 95 28.85 -17.94 26.19
N LEU A 96 29.11 -16.65 26.45
CA LEU A 96 28.16 -15.56 26.16
C LEU A 96 28.25 -15.11 24.70
N TRP A 97 27.10 -14.82 24.10
CA TRP A 97 27.02 -14.33 22.73
C TRP A 97 27.20 -12.80 22.70
N ARG A 98 28.12 -12.32 21.87
CA ARG A 98 28.40 -10.88 21.69
C ARG A 98 28.29 -10.48 20.21
N ILE A 99 27.80 -9.26 19.97
CA ILE A 99 27.70 -8.66 18.63
C ILE A 99 28.94 -7.82 18.39
N VAL A 100 29.70 -8.13 17.34
CA VAL A 100 30.96 -7.45 17.01
C VAL A 100 30.83 -6.75 15.65
N PRO A 101 31.35 -5.52 15.51
CA PRO A 101 31.38 -4.84 14.22
C PRO A 101 32.41 -5.48 13.27
N GLY A 102 32.06 -5.59 11.98
CA GLY A 102 32.90 -6.15 10.93
C GLY A 102 32.21 -7.26 10.13
N PRO A 103 32.79 -7.65 8.97
CA PRO A 103 32.27 -8.75 8.14
C PRO A 103 32.28 -10.07 8.90
N ALA A 104 31.37 -10.98 8.57
CA ALA A 104 31.33 -12.30 9.18
C ALA A 104 32.62 -13.09 8.84
N PRO A 105 33.22 -13.83 9.79
CA PRO A 105 34.41 -14.63 9.53
C PRO A 105 34.08 -15.68 8.46
N THR A 106 34.91 -15.74 7.43
CA THR A 106 34.72 -16.65 6.27
C THR A 106 35.22 -18.06 6.55
N THR A 107 36.04 -18.24 7.58
CA THR A 107 36.58 -19.56 7.98
C THR A 107 36.33 -19.84 9.46
N LEU A 108 36.14 -21.12 9.81
CA LEU A 108 35.91 -21.56 11.19
C LEU A 108 37.08 -21.24 12.13
N SER A 109 38.30 -21.13 11.59
CA SER A 109 39.51 -20.73 12.32
C SER A 109 39.50 -19.25 12.72
N GLU A 110 39.01 -18.36 11.85
CA GLU A 110 38.91 -16.92 12.13
C GLU A 110 37.91 -16.61 13.25
N PHE A 111 36.92 -17.48 13.47
CA PHE A 111 35.92 -17.34 14.53
C PHE A 111 36.53 -17.39 15.95
N PHE A 112 37.65 -18.11 16.13
CA PHE A 112 38.31 -18.28 17.43
C PHE A 112 39.47 -17.29 17.68
N ASP A 113 39.93 -16.61 16.62
CA ASP A 113 41.12 -15.74 16.65
C ASP A 113 40.83 -14.26 16.93
N SER A 114 39.57 -13.82 16.91
CA SER A 114 39.18 -12.46 17.38
C SER A 114 39.21 -12.36 18.91
N ARG A 115 40.42 -12.38 19.47
CA ARG A 115 40.75 -12.12 20.89
C ARG A 115 41.22 -10.70 21.11
#